data_AF-L8X354-F1
#
_entry.id   AF-L8X354-F1
#
_cell.length_a   1.000
_cell.length_b   1.000
_cell.length_c   1.000
_cell.angle_alpha   90.00
_cell.angle_beta   90.00
_cell.angle_gamma   90.00
#
_symmetry.space_group_name_H-M   'P 1'
#
loop_
_entity.id
_entity.type
_entity.pdbx_description
1 polymer ?
#
loop_
_entity_poly.entity_id
_entity_poly.type
_entity_poly.pdbx_seq_one_letter_code
_entity_poly.pdbx_strand_id
1 'polypeptide(L)' 'MAEFTEDSAGEHELISTSLELEQLDSKLFRSKSLWTPPRSRGVFGGQVISQALVAATRSVEKGFSIHVSQ' A
#
# COMPACT_ATOMS: atom_id res chain seq x y z
N MET A 1 -2.37 -22.38 -31.69
CA MET A 1 -3.13 -22.59 -30.45
C MET A 1 -2.42 -21.77 -29.39
N ALA A 2 -2.86 -20.53 -29.17
CA ALA A 2 -2.27 -19.68 -28.15
C ALA A 2 -2.90 -20.03 -26.81
N GLU A 3 -2.08 -20.43 -25.84
CA GLU A 3 -2.50 -20.57 -24.45
C GLU A 3 -2.97 -19.20 -23.96
N PHE A 4 -4.27 -19.09 -23.69
CA PHE A 4 -4.79 -18.04 -22.82
C PHE A 4 -4.32 -18.40 -21.41
N THR A 5 -3.12 -17.97 -21.03
CA THR A 5 -2.80 -17.81 -19.61
C THR A 5 -3.86 -16.89 -19.04
N GLU A 6 -4.74 -17.43 -18.21
CA GLU A 6 -5.66 -16.67 -17.39
C GLU A 6 -4.84 -15.55 -16.75
N ASP A 7 -5.14 -14.31 -17.16
CA ASP A 7 -4.64 -13.15 -16.47
C ASP A 7 -5.28 -13.25 -15.09
N SER A 8 -4.55 -13.82 -14.13
CA SER A 8 -4.80 -13.66 -12.70
C SER A 8 -4.50 -12.19 -12.38
N ALA A 9 -5.16 -11.29 -13.11
CA ALA A 9 -5.37 -9.92 -12.72
C ALA A 9 -6.13 -10.05 -11.41
N GLY A 10 -5.36 -9.94 -10.32
CA GLY A 10 -5.73 -10.39 -9.00
C GLY A 10 -7.17 -10.03 -8.66
N GLU A 11 -7.81 -10.91 -7.89
CA GLU A 11 -9.00 -10.56 -7.11
C GLU A 11 -8.91 -9.08 -6.77
N HIS A 12 -9.88 -8.28 -7.18
CA HIS A 12 -9.88 -6.83 -6.96
C HIS A 12 -9.57 -6.58 -5.48
N GLU A 13 -8.29 -6.35 -5.17
CA GLU A 13 -7.85 -6.18 -3.81
C GLU A 13 -8.57 -4.91 -3.37
N LEU A 14 -9.41 -5.05 -2.35
CA LEU A 14 -10.16 -3.91 -1.85
C LEU A 14 -9.16 -2.79 -1.57
N ILE A 15 -9.51 -1.54 -1.89
CA ILE A 15 -8.60 -0.41 -1.66
C ILE A 15 -8.08 -0.35 -0.21
N SER A 16 -8.82 -0.94 0.73
CA SER A 16 -8.40 -1.15 2.12
C SER A 16 -7.15 -2.01 2.28
N THR A 17 -6.96 -3.08 1.48
CA THR A 17 -5.77 -3.94 1.58
C THR A 17 -4.50 -3.20 1.15
N SER A 18 -4.63 -2.23 0.24
CA SER A 18 -3.54 -1.33 -0.15
C SER A 18 -3.01 -0.48 1.01
N LEU A 19 -3.74 -0.35 2.12
CA LEU A 19 -3.31 0.39 3.32
C LEU A 19 -2.58 -0.49 4.34
N GLU A 20 -2.54 -1.81 4.13
CA GLU A 20 -2.04 -2.74 5.14
C GLU A 20 -0.52 -2.74 5.25
N LEU A 21 -0.07 -2.47 6.47
CA LEU A 21 1.33 -2.51 6.86
C LEU A 21 1.52 -3.44 8.06
N GLU A 22 2.53 -4.30 7.95
CA GLU A 22 3.14 -5.00 9.08
C GLU A 22 4.16 -4.07 9.75
N GLN A 23 4.12 -3.96 11.07
CA GLN A 23 5.14 -3.25 11.82
C GLN A 23 6.25 -4.23 12.22
N LEU A 24 7.48 -3.94 11.80
CA LEU A 24 8.65 -4.77 12.11
C LEU A 24 9.38 -4.26 13.36
N ASP A 25 9.43 -2.95 13.54
CA ASP A 25 10.10 -2.28 14.67
C ASP A 25 9.53 -0.85 14.88
N SER A 26 10.12 -0.09 15.81
CA SER A 26 9.85 1.32 16.03
C SER A 26 10.05 2.11 14.74
N LYS A 27 8.94 2.64 14.21
CA LYS A 27 8.88 3.43 12.96
C LYS A 27 9.37 2.66 11.71
N LEU A 28 9.41 1.33 11.77
CA LEU A 28 9.78 0.45 10.65
C LEU A 28 8.60 -0.43 10.25
N PHE A 29 8.17 -0.28 9.00
CA PHE A 29 6.99 -0.95 8.46
C PHE A 29 7.28 -1.60 7.11
N ARG A 30 6.56 -2.69 6.83
CA ARG A 30 6.63 -3.43 5.57
C ARG A 30 5.22 -3.55 4.97
N SER A 31 5.12 -3.38 3.65
CA SER A 31 3.87 -3.68 2.94
C SER A 31 3.55 -5.17 3.00
N LYS A 32 2.29 -5.51 3.24
CA LYS A 32 1.84 -6.91 3.18
C LYS A 32 1.70 -7.44 1.76
N SER A 33 1.22 -6.61 0.83
CA SER A 33 1.09 -6.91 -0.60
C SER A 33 1.48 -5.68 -1.42
N LEU A 34 1.93 -5.84 -2.66
CA LEU A 34 2.22 -4.72 -3.55
C LEU A 34 1.64 -5.03 -4.92
N TRP A 35 0.79 -4.14 -5.42
CA TRP A 35 0.22 -4.29 -6.75
C TRP A 35 1.15 -3.69 -7.80
N THR A 36 1.49 -4.52 -8.79
CA THR A 36 2.25 -4.11 -9.97
C THR A 36 1.32 -4.15 -11.18
N PRO A 37 1.09 -3.01 -11.86
CA PRO A 37 0.28 -3.00 -13.07
C PRO A 37 0.85 -3.96 -14.13
N PRO A 38 -0.02 -4.61 -14.94
CA PRO A 38 0.43 -5.46 -16.03
C PRO A 38 1.44 -4.75 -16.93
N ARG A 39 2.57 -5.41 -17.23
CA ARG A 39 3.68 -4.88 -18.05
C ARG A 39 4.45 -3.70 -17.43
N SER A 40 4.17 -3.33 -16.18
CA SER A 40 4.97 -2.38 -15.41
C SER A 40 6.10 -3.09 -14.65
N ARG A 41 7.19 -2.36 -14.40
CA ARG A 41 8.25 -2.79 -13.47
C ARG A 41 8.10 -2.20 -12.07
N GLY A 42 7.22 -1.21 -11.92
CA GLY A 42 7.01 -0.46 -10.68
C GLY A 42 5.67 -0.76 -10.04
N VAL A 43 5.64 -0.64 -8.72
CA VAL A 43 4.42 -0.68 -7.91
C VAL A 43 3.54 0.52 -8.23
N PHE A 44 2.22 0.35 -8.12
CA PHE A 44 1.29 1.47 -8.20
C PHE A 44 1.56 2.55 -7.15
N GLY A 45 1.84 3.77 -7.62
CA GLY A 45 2.25 4.88 -6.76
C GLY A 45 1.20 5.29 -5.72
N GLY A 46 -0.09 5.12 -6.02
CA GLY A 46 -1.17 5.42 -5.06
C GLY A 46 -1.09 4.53 -3.82
N GLN A 47 -0.70 3.26 -3.97
CA GLN A 47 -0.50 2.36 -2.85
C GLN A 47 0.71 2.79 -2.01
N VAL A 48 1.83 3.14 -2.67
CA VAL A 48 3.05 3.57 -1.98
C VAL A 48 2.81 4.84 -1.14
N ILE A 49 2.14 5.85 -1.71
CA ILE A 49 1.83 7.10 -1.00
C ILE A 49 0.89 6.84 0.18
N SER A 50 -0.14 6.02 -0.02
CA SER A 50 -1.10 5.68 1.03
C SER A 50 -0.44 4.96 2.20
N GLN A 51 0.41 3.98 1.93
CA GLN A 51 1.15 3.25 2.96
C GLN A 51 2.16 4.15 3.68
N ALA A 52 2.89 4.99 2.96
CA ALA A 52 3.81 5.96 3.57
C ALA A 52 3.06 6.87 4.57
N LEU A 53 1.85 7.31 4.22
CA LEU A 53 1.02 8.10 5.11
C LEU A 53 0.53 7.31 6.34
N VAL A 54 0.12 6.06 6.17
CA VAL A 54 -0.27 5.21 7.30
C VAL A 54 0.92 4.98 8.25
N ALA A 55 2.12 4.73 7.71
CA ALA A 55 3.33 4.60 8.51
C ALA A 55 3.64 5.90 9.29
N ALA A 56 3.51 7.06 8.63
CA ALA A 56 3.74 8.37 9.25
C ALA A 56 2.75 8.62 10.41
N THR A 57 1.46 8.38 10.21
CA THR A 57 0.42 8.58 11.25
C THR A 57 0.58 7.63 12.43
N ARG A 58 1.09 6.40 12.22
CA ARG A 58 1.45 5.46 13.30
C ARG A 58 2.74 5.84 14.06
N SER A 59 3.53 6.76 13.51
CA SER A 59 4.84 7.15 14.05
C SER A 59 4.83 8.43 14.87
N VAL A 60 3.64 9.03 15.06
CA VAL A 60 3.42 10.25 15.84
C VAL A 60 2.48 9.97 17.02
N GLU A 61 2.47 10.87 18.01
CA GLU A 61 1.55 10.75 19.14
C GLU A 61 0.10 10.93 18.69
N LYS A 62 -0.83 10.31 19.43
CA LYS A 62 -2.26 10.50 19.21
C LYS A 62 -2.61 11.99 19.36
N GLY A 63 -3.33 12.53 18.39
CA GLY A 63 -3.71 13.95 18.36
C GLY A 63 -2.99 14.76 17.28
N PHE A 64 -1.88 14.27 16.74
CA PHE A 64 -1.29 14.84 15.52
C PHE A 64 -2.07 14.38 14.28
N SER A 65 -2.47 15.34 13.46
CA SER A 65 -3.11 15.11 12.16
C SER A 65 -2.14 15.43 11.02
N ILE A 66 -2.40 14.88 9.82
CA ILE A 66 -1.54 15.11 8.65
C ILE A 66 -1.48 16.59 8.21
N HIS A 67 -2.46 17.38 8.62
CA HIS A 67 -2.52 18.82 8.38
C HIS A 67 -2.98 19.57 9.63
N VAL A 68 -2.89 20.90 9.57
CA VAL A 68 -3.04 21.80 10.73
C VAL A 68 -4.46 21.79 11.30
N SER A 69 -4.55 22.02 12.62
CA SER A 69 -5.77 22.48 13.27
C SER A 69 -5.97 23.96 12.94
N GLN A 70 -7.13 24.30 12.38
CA GLN A 70 -7.70 25.64 12.58
C GLN A 70 -8.30 25.69 13.99
#